data_AF-A0A951MFD5-F1
#
_entry.id   AF-A0A951MFD5-F1
#
_cell.length_a   1.000
_cell.length_b   1.000
_cell.length_c   1.000
_cell.angle_alpha   90.00
_cell.angle_beta   90.00
_cell.angle_gamma   90.00
#
_symmetry.space_group_name_H-M   'P 1'
#
loop_
_entity.id
_entity.type
_entity.pdbx_description
1 polymer ?
#
loop_
_entity_poly.entity_id
_entity_poly.type
_entity_poly.pdbx_seq_one_letter_code
_entity_poly.pdbx_strand_id
1 'polypeptide(L)'
;VAFAPIVETLIMGVVLLVLLLFVPPAAAILVSAIGWGIAHSLVAPIWGFVIWWPFLVFSTLFVAWYRRSIALAFGIPMCAHALQNLLPALLLAVGTTAA
;
A
#
# COMPACT_ATOMS: atom_id res chain seq x y z
N VAL A 1 -0.12 -1.72 -13.72
CA VAL A 1 0.34 -2.65 -12.67
C VAL A 1 1.54 -2.18 -11.88
N ALA A 2 2.52 -1.47 -12.47
CA ALA A 2 3.77 -1.14 -11.76
C ALA A 2 3.81 0.31 -11.22
N PHE A 3 3.50 1.31 -12.06
CA PHE A 3 3.73 2.72 -11.72
C PHE A 3 3.01 3.17 -10.44
N ALA A 4 1.68 3.04 -10.38
CA ALA A 4 0.91 3.45 -9.20
C ALA A 4 1.34 2.68 -7.92
N PRO A 5 1.48 1.34 -7.93
CA PRO A 5 1.97 0.62 -6.76
C PRO A 5 3.36 1.05 -6.29
N ILE A 6 4.29 1.37 -7.21
CA ILE A 6 5.61 1.90 -6.86
C ILE A 6 5.47 3.24 -6.13
N VAL A 7 4.77 4.20 -6.71
CA VAL A 7 4.62 5.55 -6.13
C VAL A 7 3.92 5.49 -4.78
N GLU A 8 2.82 4.74 -4.67
CA GLU A 8 2.05 4.63 -3.43
C GLU A 8 2.85 3.94 -2.32
N THR A 9 3.61 2.89 -2.63
CA THR A 9 4.45 2.22 -1.61
C THR A 9 5.64 3.06 -1.18
N LEU A 10 6.22 3.88 -2.06
CA LEU A 10 7.24 4.85 -1.67
C LEU A 10 6.66 5.90 -0.70
N ILE A 11 5.50 6.48 -1.01
CA ILE A 11 4.83 7.44 -0.14
C ILE A 11 4.48 6.79 1.20
N MET A 12 3.87 5.60 1.18
CA MET A 12 3.53 4.84 2.39
C MET A 12 4.76 4.57 3.26
N GLY A 13 5.86 4.13 2.67
CA GLY A 13 7.09 3.86 3.42
C GLY A 13 7.66 5.13 4.06
N VAL A 14 7.64 6.27 3.37
CA VAL A 14 8.04 7.56 3.96
C VAL A 14 7.12 7.96 5.13
N VAL A 15 5.80 7.82 4.97
CA VAL A 15 4.83 8.07 6.05
C VAL A 15 5.13 7.18 7.25
N LEU A 16 5.40 5.89 7.03
CA LEU A 16 5.75 4.95 8.09
C LEU A 16 7.07 5.30 8.78
N LEU A 17 8.09 5.73 8.04
CA LEU A 17 9.35 6.21 8.63
C LEU A 17 9.09 7.37 9.59
N VAL A 18 8.24 8.33 9.19
CA VAL A 18 7.86 9.47 10.05
C VAL A 18 7.03 9.00 11.25
N LEU A 19 6.01 8.16 11.05
CA LEU A 19 5.17 7.67 12.15
C LEU A 19 5.98 6.88 13.19
N LEU A 20 6.93 6.07 12.75
CA LEU A 20 7.81 5.29 13.63
C LEU A 20 8.73 6.16 14.51
N LEU A 21 8.86 7.46 14.24
CA LEU A 21 9.54 8.40 15.13
C LEU A 21 8.71 8.76 16.36
N PHE A 22 7.37 8.60 16.29
CA PHE A 22 6.45 9.12 17.30
C PHE A 22 5.60 8.05 17.97
N VAL A 23 5.36 6.90 17.32
CA VAL A 23 4.46 5.87 17.84
C VAL A 23 5.03 4.45 17.68
N PRO A 24 4.59 3.49 18.52
CA PRO A 24 5.02 2.09 18.40
C PRO A 24 4.66 1.47 17.04
N PRO A 25 5.37 0.41 16.61
CA PRO A 25 5.18 -0.19 15.29
C PRO A 25 3.74 -0.57 14.95
N ALA A 26 3.00 -1.17 15.89
CA ALA A 26 1.61 -1.55 15.67
C ALA A 26 0.70 -0.33 15.42
N ALA A 27 0.92 0.76 16.16
CA ALA A 27 0.18 2.00 15.97
C ALA A 27 0.52 2.67 14.63
N ALA A 28 1.81 2.72 14.25
CA ALA A 28 2.22 3.26 12.95
C ALA A 28 1.56 2.50 11.78
N ILE A 29 1.50 1.17 11.86
CA ILE A 29 0.84 0.31 10.87
C ILE A 29 -0.66 0.64 10.75
N LEU A 30 -1.36 0.70 11.88
CA LEU A 30 -2.80 0.99 11.90
C LEU A 30 -3.12 2.40 11.39
N VAL A 31 -2.36 3.41 11.86
CA VAL A 31 -2.54 4.80 11.43
C VAL A 31 -2.28 4.95 9.93
N SER A 32 -1.22 4.33 9.41
CA SER A 32 -0.94 4.31 7.96
C SER A 32 -2.10 3.69 7.17
N ALA A 33 -2.54 2.48 7.57
CA ALA A 33 -3.60 1.76 6.87
C ALA A 33 -4.93 2.53 6.84
N ILE A 34 -5.34 3.07 7.99
CA ILE A 34 -6.56 3.88 8.11
C ILE A 34 -6.42 5.17 7.30
N GLY A 35 -5.27 5.85 7.37
CA GLY A 35 -4.99 7.08 6.62
C GLY A 35 -5.12 6.87 5.11
N TRP A 36 -4.59 5.75 4.59
CA TRP A 36 -4.76 5.38 3.19
C TRP A 36 -6.20 5.04 2.83
N GLY A 37 -6.94 4.36 3.71
CA GLY A 37 -8.38 4.16 3.56
C GLY A 37 -9.15 5.48 3.43
N ILE A 38 -8.89 6.42 4.34
CA ILE A 38 -9.50 7.76 4.33
C ILE A 38 -9.16 8.48 3.03
N ALA A 39 -7.88 8.54 2.64
CA ALA A 39 -7.44 9.22 1.43
C ALA A 39 -8.16 8.71 0.17
N HIS A 40 -8.38 7.39 0.07
CA HIS A 40 -9.12 6.80 -1.04
C HIS A 40 -10.63 7.02 -0.95
N SER A 41 -11.20 7.08 0.25
CA SER A 41 -12.60 7.45 0.46
C SER A 41 -12.92 8.88 0.01
N LEU A 42 -11.93 9.78 -0.04
CA LEU A 42 -12.11 11.14 -0.58
C LEU A 42 -12.37 11.15 -2.09
N VAL A 43 -11.89 10.14 -2.82
CA VAL A 43 -12.14 9.97 -4.26
C VAL A 43 -13.44 9.20 -4.49
N ALA A 44 -13.62 8.10 -3.75
CA ALA A 44 -14.83 7.29 -3.80
C ALA A 44 -15.07 6.62 -2.43
N PRO A 45 -16.17 6.92 -1.71
CA PRO A 45 -16.34 6.50 -0.32
C PRO A 45 -16.13 4.99 -0.07
N ILE A 46 -16.71 4.15 -0.92
CA ILE A 46 -16.60 2.69 -0.82
C ILE A 46 -15.19 2.18 -1.13
N TRP A 47 -14.42 2.94 -1.91
CA TRP A 47 -13.09 2.52 -2.33
C TRP A 47 -12.11 2.47 -1.15
N GLY A 48 -12.20 3.43 -0.23
CA GLY A 48 -11.40 3.38 1.00
C GLY A 48 -11.66 2.13 1.85
N PHE A 49 -12.89 1.63 1.89
CA PHE A 49 -13.23 0.37 2.58
C PHE A 49 -12.62 -0.86 1.92
N VAL A 50 -12.43 -0.84 0.60
CA VAL A 50 -11.73 -1.93 -0.13
C VAL A 50 -10.21 -1.82 0.04
N ILE A 51 -9.68 -0.59 0.08
CA ILE A 51 -8.24 -0.31 -0.01
C ILE A 51 -7.51 -0.25 1.34
N TRP A 52 -8.18 0.00 2.46
CA TRP A 52 -7.48 0.12 3.75
C TRP A 52 -6.76 -1.17 4.19
N TRP A 53 -7.34 -2.36 3.96
CA TRP A 53 -6.76 -3.61 4.43
C TRP A 53 -5.53 -4.07 3.61
N PRO A 54 -5.43 -3.86 2.28
CA PRO A 54 -4.16 -3.97 1.56
C PRO A 54 -3.03 -3.15 2.18
N PHE A 55 -3.32 -1.88 2.49
CA PHE A 55 -2.32 -0.99 3.10
C PHE A 55 -1.93 -1.41 4.53
N LEU A 56 -2.82 -2.12 5.24
CA LEU A 56 -2.47 -2.78 6.50
C LEU A 56 -1.39 -3.86 6.27
N VAL A 57 -1.57 -4.71 5.25
CA VAL A 57 -0.60 -5.76 4.88
C VAL A 57 0.72 -5.12 4.43
N PHE A 58 0.68 -4.13 3.55
CA PHE A 58 1.88 -3.46 3.04
C PHE A 58 2.65 -2.74 4.15
N SER A 59 1.94 -2.05 5.05
CA SER A 59 2.56 -1.40 6.20
C SER A 59 3.21 -2.41 7.15
N THR A 60 2.57 -3.56 7.36
CA THR A 60 3.14 -4.66 8.15
C THR A 60 4.41 -5.21 7.51
N LEU A 61 4.41 -5.45 6.19
CA LEU A 61 5.58 -5.89 5.45
C LEU A 61 6.72 -4.86 5.56
N PHE A 62 6.42 -3.58 5.36
CA PHE A 62 7.42 -2.51 5.51
C PHE A 62 8.10 -2.57 6.88
N VAL A 63 7.32 -2.56 7.96
CA VAL A 63 7.84 -2.56 9.33
C VAL A 63 8.60 -3.86 9.67
N ALA A 64 8.13 -5.00 9.19
CA ALA A 64 8.80 -6.30 9.41
C ALA A 64 10.19 -6.37 8.77
N TRP A 65 10.39 -5.70 7.64
CA TRP A 65 11.66 -5.69 6.92
C TRP A 65 12.53 -4.47 7.22
N TYR A 66 11.96 -3.40 7.79
CA TYR A 66 12.64 -2.15 8.13
C TYR A 66 13.90 -2.36 8.99
N ARG A 67 13.83 -3.21 10.01
CA ARG A 67 14.99 -3.50 10.89
C ARG A 67 16.09 -4.33 10.23
N ARG A 68 15.81 -4.96 9.07
CA ARG A 68 16.77 -5.82 8.35
C ARG A 68 17.42 -5.09 7.17
N SER A 69 16.63 -4.37 6.38
CA SER A 69 17.11 -3.63 5.22
C SER A 69 16.06 -2.65 4.74
N ILE A 70 16.45 -1.39 4.56
CA ILE A 70 15.57 -0.37 3.98
C ILE A 70 15.14 -0.73 2.56
N ALA A 71 16.03 -1.35 1.78
CA ALA A 71 15.72 -1.79 0.43
C ALA A 71 14.62 -2.87 0.43
N LEU A 72 14.68 -3.82 1.36
CA LEU A 72 13.63 -4.84 1.52
C LEU A 72 12.33 -4.25 2.08
N ALA A 73 12.43 -3.27 2.98
CA ALA A 73 11.28 -2.58 3.55
C ALA A 73 10.42 -1.89 2.50
N PHE A 74 11.02 -1.32 1.45
CA PHE A 74 10.29 -0.79 0.31
C PHE A 74 9.96 -1.85 -0.74
N GLY A 75 10.95 -2.68 -1.11
CA GLY A 75 10.83 -3.60 -2.24
C GLY A 75 9.77 -4.69 -2.05
N ILE A 76 9.69 -5.28 -0.85
CA ILE A 76 8.74 -6.38 -0.59
C ILE A 76 7.28 -5.93 -0.65
N PRO A 77 6.84 -4.88 0.09
CA PRO A 77 5.47 -4.39 -0.06
C PRO A 77 5.19 -3.85 -1.47
N MET A 78 6.17 -3.25 -2.16
CA MET A 78 6.01 -2.82 -3.54
C MET A 78 5.70 -3.97 -4.49
N CYS A 79 6.43 -5.09 -4.38
CA CYS A 79 6.14 -6.31 -5.14
C CYS A 79 4.75 -6.87 -4.79
N ALA A 80 4.42 -6.96 -3.50
CA ALA A 80 3.11 -7.43 -3.06
C ALA A 80 1.97 -6.54 -3.62
N HIS A 81 2.18 -5.23 -3.62
CA HIS A 81 1.21 -4.26 -4.12
C HIS A 81 1.04 -4.34 -5.64
N ALA A 82 2.13 -4.49 -6.39
CA ALA A 82 2.08 -4.71 -7.83
C ALA A 82 1.36 -6.01 -8.20
N LEU A 83 1.62 -7.09 -7.45
CA LEU A 83 0.95 -8.38 -7.64
C LEU A 83 -0.55 -8.30 -7.31
N GLN A 84 -0.93 -7.60 -6.24
CA GLN A 84 -2.34 -7.38 -5.90
C GLN A 84 -3.08 -6.66 -7.04
N ASN A 85 -2.43 -5.68 -7.68
CA ASN A 85 -3.02 -4.94 -8.80
C ASN A 85 -2.92 -5.67 -10.15
N LEU A 86 -2.23 -6.80 -10.23
CA LEU A 86 -2.03 -7.53 -11.49
C LEU A 86 -3.36 -8.06 -12.03
N LEU A 87 -4.14 -8.77 -11.19
CA LEU A 87 -5.40 -9.36 -11.64
C LEU A 87 -6.43 -8.30 -12.07
N PRO A 88 -6.74 -7.24 -11.27
CA PRO A 88 -7.64 -6.18 -11.71
C PRO A 88 -7.19 -5.52 -13.02
N ALA A 89 -5.89 -5.28 -13.19
CA ALA A 89 -5.38 -4.69 -14.43
C ALA A 89 -5.51 -5.62 -15.64
N LEU A 90 -5.29 -6.93 -15.47
CA LEU A 90 -5.50 -7.91 -16.54
C LEU A 90 -6.98 -8.00 -16.93
N LEU A 91 -7.90 -8.01 -15.96
CA LEU A 91 -9.33 -8.01 -16.22
C LEU A 91 -9.78 -6.75 -16.98
N LEU A 92 -9.26 -5.59 -16.59
CA LEU A 92 -9.52 -4.34 -17.31
C LEU A 92 -8.97 -4.40 -18.74
N ALA A 93 -7.73 -4.86 -18.94
CA ALA A 93 -7.12 -4.96 -20.26
C ALA A 93 -7.91 -5.87 -21.20
N VAL A 94 -8.29 -7.06 -20.74
CA VAL A 94 -9.09 -8.02 -21.53
C VAL A 94 -10.49 -7.46 -21.83
N GLY A 95 -11.13 -6.81 -20.85
CA GLY A 95 -12.43 -6.17 -21.03
C GLY A 95 -12.39 -5.03 -22.04
N THR A 96 -11.33 -4.21 -22.06
CA THR A 96 -11.15 -3.13 -23.05
C THR A 96 -10.83 -3.64 -24.46
N THR A 97 -10.29 -4.85 -24.60
CA THR A 97 -10.07 -5.46 -25.92
C THR A 97 -11.31 -6.14 -26.50
N ALA A 98 -12.34 -6.37 -25.68
CA ALA A 98 -13.57 -7.05 -26.08
C ALA A 98 -14.74 -6.09 -26.42
N ALA A 99 -14.56 -4.78 -26.20
CA ALA A 99 -15.52 -3.71 -26.49
C ALA A 99 -15.10 -2.94 -27.75
#